data_AF-A0A365H8D5-F1
#
_entry.id   AF-A0A365H8D5-F1
#
_cell.length_a   1.000
_cell.length_b   1.000
_cell.length_c   1.000
_cell.angle_alpha   90.00
_cell.angle_beta   90.00
_cell.angle_gamma   90.00
#
_symmetry.space_group_name_H-M   'P 1'
#
loop_
_entity.id
_entity.type
_entity.pdbx_description
1 polymer ?
#
loop_
_entity_poly.entity_id
_entity_poly.type
_entity_poly.pdbx_seq_one_letter_code
_entity_poly.pdbx_strand_id
1 'polypeptide(L)' 'MWSWEVRGNDGLGATGVTDDQGRAEQRLGDALQAAPAGTTGSVHRIGLHPAKPQYEYGRPVATAEVTEAGVRWL' A
#
# COMPACT_ATOMS: atom_id res chain seq x y z
N MET A 1 -0.50 8.81 -10.33
CA MET A 1 -1.15 8.57 -9.02
C MET A 1 -0.55 7.32 -8.43
N TRP A 2 -0.64 7.21 -7.12
CA TRP A 2 -0.09 6.14 -6.31
C TRP A 2 -1.19 5.65 -5.38
N SER A 3 -1.45 4.35 -5.40
CA SER A 3 -2.31 3.71 -4.41
C SER A 3 -1.44 3.05 -3.35
N TRP A 4 -1.93 3.04 -2.12
CA TRP A 4 -1.36 2.23 -1.06
C TRP A 4 -2.46 1.38 -0.44
N GLU A 5 -2.12 0.16 -0.03
CA GLU A 5 -3.04 -0.74 0.63
C GLU A 5 -2.34 -1.54 1.73
N VAL A 6 -3.10 -1.83 2.78
CA VAL A 6 -2.74 -2.73 3.87
C VAL A 6 -3.55 -4.01 3.72
N ARG A 7 -2.91 -5.16 3.90
CA ARG A 7 -3.55 -6.48 3.81
C ARG A 7 -3.16 -7.32 5.03
N GLY A 8 -4.16 -7.58 5.87
CA GLY A 8 -4.04 -8.47 7.02
C GLY A 8 -4.66 -9.83 6.74
N ASN A 9 -4.72 -10.68 7.77
CA ASN A 9 -5.34 -12.01 7.68
C ASN A 9 -6.84 -11.95 7.33
N ASP A 10 -7.54 -10.90 7.76
CA ASP A 10 -8.97 -10.70 7.49
C ASP A 10 -9.24 -10.05 6.12
N GLY A 11 -8.20 -9.82 5.32
CA GLY A 11 -8.30 -9.24 3.98
C GLY A 11 -7.80 -7.80 3.90
N LEU A 12 -8.46 -7.00 3.05
CA LEU A 12 -8.08 -5.61 2.78
C LEU A 12 -8.39 -4.72 4.00
N GLY A 13 -7.37 -4.01 4.47
CA GLY A 13 -7.47 -3.03 5.55
C GLY A 13 -7.53 -1.60 5.02
N ALA A 14 -6.68 -0.73 5.58
CA ALA A 14 -6.59 0.66 5.15
C ALA A 14 -6.05 0.76 3.71
N THR A 15 -6.63 1.68 2.93
CA THR A 15 -6.18 1.98 1.57
C THR A 15 -6.39 3.45 1.25
N GLY A 16 -5.65 3.96 0.27
CA GLY A 16 -5.85 5.30 -0.25
C GLY A 16 -5.09 5.56 -1.53
N VAL A 17 -5.32 6.74 -2.10
CA VAL A 17 -4.64 7.23 -3.29
C VAL A 17 -4.07 8.62 -3.07
N THR A 18 -2.92 8.89 -3.68
CA THR A 18 -2.27 10.21 -3.69
C THR A 18 -1.53 10.42 -5.00
N ASP A 19 -1.25 11.66 -5.34
CA ASP A 19 -0.43 12.07 -6.47
C ASP A 19 1.09 11.93 -6.21
N ASP A 20 1.50 11.74 -4.96
CA ASP A 20 2.90 11.69 -4.53
C ASP A 20 3.31 10.31 -3.99
N GLN A 21 4.44 9.77 -4.45
CA GLN A 21 4.91 8.43 -4.06
C GLN A 21 5.33 8.40 -2.59
N GLY A 22 6.12 9.40 -2.15
CA GLY A 22 6.64 9.43 -0.78
C GLY A 22 5.52 9.56 0.26
N ARG A 23 4.46 10.30 -0.07
CA ARG A 23 3.25 10.38 0.74
C ARG A 23 2.51 9.05 0.81
N ALA A 24 2.46 8.29 -0.28
CA ALA A 24 1.85 6.95 -0.26
C ALA A 24 2.63 6.00 0.66
N GLU A 25 3.96 6.01 0.56
CA GLU A 25 4.85 5.22 1.43
C GLU A 25 4.73 5.64 2.90
N GLN A 26 4.69 6.94 3.20
CA GLN A 26 4.50 7.45 4.56
C GLN A 26 3.16 6.99 5.14
N ARG A 27 2.06 7.15 4.39
CA ARG A 27 0.73 6.72 4.82
C ARG A 27 0.67 5.22 5.07
N LEU A 28 1.33 4.44 4.22
CA LEU A 28 1.44 3.01 4.40
C LEU A 28 2.21 2.66 5.69
N GLY A 29 3.36 3.30 5.91
CA GLY A 29 4.15 3.11 7.13
C GLY A 29 3.35 3.44 8.39
N ASP A 30 2.67 4.59 8.41
CA ASP A 30 1.81 5.00 9.52
C ASP A 30 0.68 3.99 9.78
N ALA A 31 0.07 3.46 8.72
CA ALA A 31 -1.00 2.47 8.84
C ALA A 31 -0.51 1.12 9.37
N LEU A 32 0.69 0.69 8.96
CA LEU A 32 1.30 -0.57 9.41
C LEU A 32 1.81 -0.51 10.85
N GLN A 33 2.17 0.65 11.38
CA GLN A 33 2.61 0.79 12.78
C GLN A 33 1.56 0.36 13.81
N ALA A 34 0.27 0.50 13.48
CA ALA A 34 -0.84 0.09 14.34
C ALA A 34 -1.40 -1.29 14.00
N ALA A 35 -0.86 -1.96 12.99
CA ALA A 35 -1.37 -3.24 12.49
C ALA A 35 -0.70 -4.43 13.19
N PRO A 36 -1.39 -5.59 13.28
CA PRO A 36 -0.82 -6.80 13.88
C PRO A 36 0.31 -7.38 13.02
N ALA A 37 1.21 -8.13 13.65
CA ALA A 37 2.28 -8.86 12.97
C ALA A 37 1.72 -9.79 11.86
N GLY A 38 2.47 -9.93 10.77
CA GLY A 38 2.06 -10.62 9.55
C GLY A 38 1.19 -9.78 8.62
N THR A 39 0.78 -8.56 9.02
CA THR A 39 0.14 -7.62 8.11
C THR A 39 1.14 -7.14 7.08
N THR A 40 0.74 -7.14 5.81
CA THR A 40 1.56 -6.64 4.70
C THR A 40 0.95 -5.38 4.12
N GLY A 41 1.73 -4.67 3.32
CA GLY A 41 1.19 -3.61 2.50
C GLY A 41 2.07 -3.29 1.31
N SER A 42 1.46 -2.62 0.34
CA SER A 42 2.09 -2.33 -0.95
C SER A 42 1.71 -0.94 -1.44
N VAL A 43 2.64 -0.32 -2.16
CA VAL A 43 2.41 0.90 -2.92
C VAL A 43 2.50 0.55 -4.40
N HIS A 44 1.49 0.94 -5.17
CA HIS A 44 1.42 0.73 -6.61
C HIS A 44 1.32 2.06 -7.33
N ARG A 45 2.02 2.16 -8.48
CA ARG A 45 1.69 3.20 -9.45
C ARG A 45 0.36 2.85 -10.09
N ILE A 46 -0.57 3.79 -10.09
CA ILE A 46 -1.89 3.62 -10.72
C ILE A 46 -2.11 4.66 -11.83
N GLY A 47 -2.74 4.18 -12.90
CA GLY A 47 -3.21 4.98 -14.03
C GLY A 47 -4.68 4.72 -14.31
N LEU A 48 -5.32 5.64 -15.05
CA LEU A 48 -6.65 5.40 -15.61
C LEU A 48 -6.51 4.67 -16.94
N HIS A 49 -7.26 3.58 -17.12
CA HIS A 49 -7.30 2.89 -18.40
C HIS A 49 -7.84 3.84 -19.48
N PRO A 50 -7.19 3.96 -20.66
CA PRO A 50 -7.51 5.00 -21.64
C PRO A 50 -8.93 4.91 -22.24
N ALA A 51 -9.52 3.72 -22.24
CA ALA A 51 -10.84 3.46 -22.82
C ALA A 51 -11.89 2.87 -21.86
N LYS A 52 -11.56 2.66 -20.58
CA LYS A 52 -12.45 1.98 -19.62
C LYS A 52 -12.43 2.73 -18.29
N PRO A 53 -13.56 2.87 -17.58
CA PRO A 53 -13.60 3.54 -16.28
C PRO A 53 -13.05 2.63 -15.17
N GLN A 54 -11.77 2.27 -15.26
CA GLN A 54 -11.08 1.40 -14.32
C GLN A 54 -9.64 1.88 -14.09
N TYR A 55 -9.13 1.64 -12.89
CA TYR A 55 -7.72 1.86 -12.58
C TYR A 55 -6.88 0.67 -13.01
N GLU A 56 -5.73 0.95 -13.61
CA GLU A 56 -4.69 -0.02 -13.89
C GLU A 56 -3.60 0.08 -12.84
N TYR A 57 -3.28 -1.05 -12.22
CA TYR A 57 -2.26 -1.16 -11.18
C TYR A 57 -0.98 -1.71 -11.80
N GLY A 58 0.10 -0.95 -11.68
CA GLY A 58 1.45 -1.43 -12.01
C GLY A 58 1.97 -2.41 -10.96
N ARG A 59 3.21 -2.89 -11.17
CA ARG A 59 3.94 -3.63 -10.14
C ARG A 59 4.09 -2.78 -8.87
N PRO A 60 4.15 -3.40 -7.68
CA PRO A 60 4.49 -2.68 -6.46
C PRO A 60 5.83 -1.96 -6.63
N VAL A 61 5.90 -0.70 -6.20
CA VAL A 61 7.16 0.06 -6.14
C VAL A 61 7.78 0.03 -4.75
N ALA A 62 6.96 -0.24 -3.73
CA ALA A 62 7.37 -0.43 -2.36
C ALA A 62 6.46 -1.46 -1.69
N THR A 63 7.05 -2.27 -0.82
CA THR A 63 6.36 -3.30 -0.05
C THR A 63 6.87 -3.28 1.38
N ALA A 64 5.97 -3.51 2.33
CA ALA A 64 6.32 -3.59 3.73
C ALA A 64 5.52 -4.67 4.45
N GLU A 65 6.08 -5.15 5.56
CA GLU A 65 5.49 -6.17 6.43
C GLU A 65 5.66 -5.75 7.89
N VAL A 66 4.62 -5.96 8.69
CA VAL A 66 4.72 -5.87 10.14
C VAL A 66 5.32 -7.15 10.68
N THR A 67 6.50 -7.03 11.28
CA THR A 67 7.17 -8.10 12.01
C THR A 67 7.07 -7.87 13.52
N GLU A 68 7.48 -8.85 14.32
CA GLU A 68 7.61 -8.69 15.78
C GLU A 68 8.57 -7.54 16.18
N ALA A 69 9.49 -7.14 15.29
CA ALA A 69 10.41 -6.02 15.51
C ALA A 69 9.87 -4.66 15.00
N GLY A 70 8.65 -4.64 14.44
CA GLY A 70 8.03 -3.48 13.80
C GLY A 70 7.97 -3.60 12.27
N VAL A 71 7.77 -2.47 11.59
CA VAL A 71 7.59 -2.42 10.14
C VAL A 71 8.92 -2.62 9.41
N ARG A 72 8.97 -3.60 8.51
CA ARG A 72 10.10 -3.92 7.63
C ARG A 72 9.74 -3.63 6.19
N TRP A 73 10.51 -2.77 5.53
CA TRP A 73 10.43 -2.53 4.09
C TRP A 73 11.22 -3.59 3.31
N LEU A 74 10.68 -4.04 2.17
CA LEU A 74 11.21 -5.11 1.32
C LEU A 74 11.68 -4.59 -0.03
#